data_AF-A0A852BPC5-F1
#
_entry.id   AF-A0A852BPC5-F1
#
_cell.length_a   1.000
_cell.length_b   1.000
_cell.length_c   1.000
_cell.angle_alpha   90.00
_cell.angle_beta   90.00
_cell.angle_gamma   90.00
#
_symmetry.space_group_name_H-M   'P 1'
#
loop_
_entity.id
_entity.type
_entity.pdbx_description
1 polymer ?
#
loop_
_entity_poly.entity_id
_entity_poly.type
_entity_poly.pdbx_seq_one_letter_code
_entity_poly.pdbx_strand_id
1 'polypeptide(L)'
;MDDEEETYRLWKIRKTIMQLCHDRGYLVTQDELDQTLEEFKAQFGEKPSEGRPRRTDLTVLVAHNDDPTDQMFVFFPEEPKVGIKTIKMYCQRMQEENITRALIVVQQGMTPSAKQSLVDMAPKYILEQFLQQELLINITEHELVPEHVVMTKEEVTELLAR
;
A
#
# COMPACT_ATOMS: atom_id res chain seq x y z
N MET A 1 -7.20 13.94 -19.56
CA MET A 1 -6.16 13.64 -18.57
C MET A 1 -4.94 13.28 -19.38
N ASP A 2 -3.78 13.82 -19.04
CA ASP A 2 -2.56 13.47 -19.74
C ASP A 2 -2.13 12.06 -19.29
N ASP A 3 -2.12 11.10 -20.22
CA ASP A 3 -1.79 9.71 -19.95
C ASP A 3 -0.36 9.58 -19.41
N GLU A 4 0.55 10.45 -19.85
CA GLU A 4 1.92 10.49 -19.37
C GLU A 4 1.98 10.92 -17.90
N GLU A 5 1.23 11.96 -17.53
CA GLU A 5 1.18 12.47 -16.16
C GLU A 5 0.56 11.44 -15.20
N GLU A 6 -0.55 10.80 -15.59
CA GLU A 6 -1.20 9.79 -14.73
C GLU A 6 -0.32 8.53 -14.59
N THR A 7 0.36 8.10 -15.66
CA THR A 7 1.32 6.99 -15.60
C THR A 7 2.46 7.31 -14.65
N TYR A 8 3.04 8.51 -14.73
CA TYR A 8 4.09 8.96 -13.83
C TYR A 8 3.63 8.97 -12.36
N ARG A 9 2.43 9.46 -12.09
CA ARG A 9 1.86 9.46 -10.74
C ARG A 9 1.70 8.04 -10.20
N LEU A 10 1.12 7.13 -10.98
CA LEU A 10 0.93 5.74 -10.57
C LEU A 10 2.26 5.04 -10.30
N TRP A 11 3.26 5.24 -11.15
CA TRP A 11 4.62 4.75 -10.92
C TRP A 11 5.19 5.29 -9.60
N LYS A 12 5.11 6.60 -9.37
CA LYS A 12 5.67 7.23 -8.17
C LYS A 12 4.97 6.73 -6.89
N ILE A 13 3.64 6.64 -6.90
CA ILE A 13 2.85 6.09 -5.79
C ILE A 13 3.25 4.65 -5.52
N ARG A 14 3.37 3.81 -6.56
CA ARG A 14 3.76 2.42 -6.41
C ARG A 14 5.17 2.32 -5.82
N LYS A 15 6.11 3.13 -6.27
CA LYS A 15 7.48 3.18 -5.75
C LYS A 15 7.51 3.53 -4.25
N THR A 16 6.78 4.57 -3.84
CA THR A 16 6.64 4.93 -2.42
C THR A 16 6.03 3.80 -1.59
N ILE A 17 5.03 3.10 -2.13
CA ILE A 17 4.43 1.94 -1.45
C ILE A 17 5.42 0.77 -1.31
N MET A 18 6.24 0.49 -2.34
CA MET A 18 7.28 -0.54 -2.25
C MET A 18 8.29 -0.20 -1.16
N GLN A 19 8.75 1.06 -1.10
CA GLN A 19 9.63 1.55 -0.05
C GLN A 19 8.97 1.42 1.34
N LEU A 20 7.70 1.83 1.48
CA LEU A 20 6.95 1.68 2.73
C LEU A 20 6.83 0.21 3.16
N CYS A 21 6.59 -0.72 2.22
CA CYS A 21 6.53 -2.14 2.54
C CYS A 21 7.90 -2.65 2.99
N HIS A 22 8.98 -2.26 2.29
CA HIS A 22 10.34 -2.60 2.66
C HIS A 22 10.71 -2.07 4.07
N ASP A 23 10.41 -0.80 4.36
CA ASP A 23 10.69 -0.17 5.67
C ASP A 23 9.90 -0.80 6.81
N ARG A 24 8.75 -1.42 6.50
CA ARG A 24 7.95 -2.21 7.45
C ARG A 24 8.44 -3.65 7.61
N GLY A 25 9.56 -4.03 7.00
CA GLY A 25 10.14 -5.37 7.11
C GLY A 25 9.55 -6.41 6.16
N TYR A 26 8.78 -5.99 5.14
CA TYR A 26 8.30 -6.90 4.10
C TYR A 26 9.36 -7.15 3.03
N LEU A 27 9.34 -8.36 2.47
CA LEU A 27 10.21 -8.76 1.39
C LEU A 27 9.82 -8.02 0.11
N VAL A 28 10.67 -7.09 -0.29
CA VAL A 28 10.59 -6.34 -1.55
C VAL A 28 11.95 -6.45 -2.23
N THR A 29 11.96 -6.79 -3.51
CA THR A 29 13.23 -6.98 -4.25
C THR A 29 13.87 -5.65 -4.61
N GLN A 30 15.20 -5.63 -4.79
CA GLN A 30 15.90 -4.42 -5.21
C GLN A 30 15.40 -3.91 -6.57
N ASP A 31 15.07 -4.82 -7.49
CA ASP A 31 14.51 -4.48 -8.80
C ASP A 31 13.16 -3.76 -8.69
N GLU A 32 12.33 -4.11 -7.70
CA GLU A 32 11.06 -3.42 -7.43
C GLU A 32 11.25 -2.03 -6.81
N LEU A 33 12.30 -1.84 -6.01
CA LEU A 33 12.65 -0.54 -5.41
C LEU A 33 13.27 0.41 -6.45
N ASP A 34 14.14 -0.12 -7.30
CA ASP A 34 14.88 0.65 -8.30
C ASP A 34 14.14 0.78 -9.64
N GLN A 35 12.97 0.15 -9.78
CA GLN A 35 12.13 0.19 -10.98
C GLN A 35 12.03 1.62 -11.56
N THR A 36 12.46 1.74 -12.81
CA THR A 36 12.38 2.97 -13.59
C THR A 36 10.98 3.18 -14.16
N LEU A 37 10.67 4.41 -14.57
CA LEU A 37 9.39 4.72 -15.22
C LEU A 37 9.21 3.94 -16.53
N GLU A 38 10.28 3.72 -17.29
CA GLU A 38 10.23 3.00 -18.55
C GLU A 38 9.98 1.50 -18.35
N GLU A 39 10.59 0.89 -17.33
CA GLU A 39 10.28 -0.50 -16.95
C GLU A 39 8.84 -0.64 -16.44
N PHE A 40 8.35 0.33 -15.67
CA PHE A 40 6.96 0.37 -15.24
C PHE A 40 5.99 0.45 -16.43
N LYS A 41 6.27 1.34 -17.39
CA LYS A 41 5.50 1.44 -18.64
C LYS A 41 5.53 0.15 -19.44
N ALA A 42 6.69 -0.50 -19.54
CA ALA A 42 6.84 -1.78 -20.23
C ALA A 42 6.03 -2.89 -19.54
N GLN A 43 5.96 -2.89 -18.21
CA GLN A 43 5.26 -3.91 -17.43
C GLN A 43 3.75 -3.71 -17.39
N PHE A 44 3.27 -2.48 -17.16
CA PHE A 44 1.85 -2.21 -16.91
C PHE A 44 1.17 -1.37 -18.00
N GLY A 45 1.93 -0.77 -18.91
CA GLY A 45 1.46 0.11 -19.98
C GLY A 45 1.66 1.60 -19.70
N GLU A 46 1.39 2.43 -20.70
CA GLU A 46 1.62 3.88 -20.68
C GLU A 46 0.38 4.72 -21.04
N LYS A 47 -0.77 4.07 -21.25
CA LYS A 47 -2.05 4.69 -21.63
C LYS A 47 -3.16 4.34 -20.61
N PRO A 48 -3.17 4.99 -19.44
CA PRO A 48 -4.25 4.85 -18.46
C PRO A 48 -5.65 5.05 -19.06
N SER A 49 -5.80 5.94 -20.06
CA SER A 49 -7.05 6.17 -20.77
C SER A 49 -7.60 4.94 -21.51
N GLU A 50 -6.71 4.05 -21.98
CA GLU A 50 -7.06 2.75 -22.57
C GLU A 50 -7.12 1.63 -21.51
N GLY A 51 -6.98 1.99 -20.23
CA GLY A 51 -6.93 1.06 -19.10
C GLY A 51 -5.60 0.31 -19.03
N ARG A 52 -4.46 0.95 -19.32
CA ARG A 52 -3.14 0.34 -19.19
C ARG A 52 -2.10 1.38 -18.71
N PRO A 53 -1.76 1.44 -17.43
CA PRO A 53 -2.09 0.49 -16.36
C PRO A 53 -3.54 0.59 -15.89
N ARG A 54 -4.15 -0.55 -15.55
CA ARG A 54 -5.31 -0.54 -14.64
C ARG A 54 -4.80 -0.49 -13.22
N ARG A 55 -5.50 0.25 -12.36
CA ARG A 55 -5.16 0.28 -10.94
C ARG A 55 -5.20 -1.12 -10.31
N THR A 56 -6.13 -1.97 -10.75
CA THR A 56 -6.20 -3.37 -10.34
C THR A 56 -4.92 -4.17 -10.60
N ASP A 57 -4.20 -3.89 -11.71
CA ASP A 57 -2.94 -4.55 -12.06
C ASP A 57 -1.77 -4.12 -11.13
N LEU A 58 -1.92 -3.00 -10.41
CA LEU A 58 -0.93 -2.52 -9.43
C LEU A 58 -1.08 -3.16 -8.05
N THR A 59 -2.15 -3.94 -7.84
CA THR A 59 -2.38 -4.65 -6.57
C THR A 59 -1.28 -5.67 -6.33
N VAL A 60 -0.65 -5.62 -5.16
CA VAL A 60 0.47 -6.50 -4.80
C VAL A 60 0.19 -7.22 -3.49
N LEU A 61 0.81 -8.38 -3.34
CA LEU A 61 0.88 -9.14 -2.10
C LEU A 61 2.34 -9.16 -1.65
N VAL A 62 2.61 -8.73 -0.42
CA VAL A 62 3.94 -8.75 0.19
C VAL A 62 3.96 -9.66 1.42
N ALA A 63 5.07 -10.35 1.66
CA ALA A 63 5.26 -11.24 2.81
C ALA A 63 6.35 -10.69 3.73
N HIS A 64 6.20 -10.84 5.05
CA HIS A 64 7.17 -10.32 6.02
C HIS A 64 8.47 -11.14 6.00
N ASN A 65 9.61 -10.49 6.23
CA ASN A 65 10.93 -11.15 6.22
C ASN A 65 11.09 -12.15 7.37
N ASP A 66 10.59 -11.80 8.56
CA ASP A 66 10.74 -12.64 9.77
C ASP A 66 9.68 -13.74 9.88
N ASP A 67 8.49 -13.52 9.32
CA ASP A 67 7.36 -14.45 9.38
C ASP A 67 6.65 -14.51 8.01
N PRO A 68 6.92 -15.54 7.20
CA PRO A 68 6.28 -15.70 5.89
C PRO A 68 4.75 -15.89 5.94
N THR A 69 4.18 -16.17 7.12
CA THR A 69 2.73 -16.23 7.32
C THR A 69 2.11 -14.86 7.56
N ASP A 70 2.91 -13.86 7.94
CA ASP A 70 2.48 -12.47 7.97
C ASP A 70 2.59 -11.88 6.56
N GLN A 71 1.45 -11.85 5.88
CA GLN A 71 1.31 -11.32 4.54
C GLN A 71 0.38 -10.10 4.55
N MET A 72 0.62 -9.18 3.63
CA MET A 72 -0.17 -7.96 3.49
C MET A 72 -0.52 -7.69 2.04
N PHE A 73 -1.81 -7.42 1.80
CA PHE A 73 -2.26 -6.93 0.51
C PHE A 73 -2.05 -5.42 0.40
N VAL A 74 -1.76 -4.93 -0.82
CA VAL A 74 -1.89 -3.52 -1.16
C VAL A 74 -2.85 -3.39 -2.33
N PHE A 75 -4.04 -2.86 -2.07
CA PHE A 75 -5.09 -2.68 -3.08
C PHE A 75 -5.08 -1.27 -3.66
N PHE A 76 -5.34 -1.20 -4.97
CA PHE A 76 -5.49 0.03 -5.73
C PHE A 76 -6.89 0.05 -6.39
N PRO A 77 -7.91 0.62 -5.72
CA PRO A 77 -9.27 0.70 -6.25
C PRO A 77 -9.36 1.61 -7.49
N GLU A 78 -10.14 1.19 -8.48
CA GLU A 78 -10.41 2.02 -9.68
C GLU A 78 -11.38 3.18 -9.40
N GLU A 79 -12.29 3.01 -8.44
CA GLU A 79 -13.26 4.06 -8.11
C GLU A 79 -12.60 5.21 -7.34
N PRO A 80 -12.87 6.49 -7.70
CA PRO A 80 -12.26 7.62 -7.01
C PRO A 80 -12.61 7.70 -5.52
N LYS A 81 -13.86 7.32 -5.19
CA LYS A 81 -14.38 7.27 -3.83
C LYS A 81 -14.85 5.85 -3.51
N VAL A 82 -14.15 5.20 -2.59
CA VAL A 82 -14.36 3.80 -2.28
C VAL A 82 -15.62 3.58 -1.46
N GLY A 83 -16.48 2.67 -1.92
CA GLY A 83 -17.71 2.28 -1.24
C GLY A 83 -17.58 0.99 -0.42
N ILE A 84 -18.56 0.73 0.44
CA ILE A 84 -18.60 -0.47 1.30
C ILE A 84 -18.61 -1.79 0.51
N LYS A 85 -19.15 -1.79 -0.72
CA LYS A 85 -19.17 -2.98 -1.59
C LYS A 85 -17.75 -3.44 -1.92
N THR A 86 -16.88 -2.50 -2.25
CA THR A 86 -15.47 -2.75 -2.59
C THR A 86 -14.68 -3.22 -1.37
N ILE A 87 -14.91 -2.62 -0.20
CA ILE A 87 -14.31 -3.08 1.06
C ILE A 87 -14.70 -4.54 1.34
N LYS A 88 -15.98 -4.89 1.24
CA LYS A 88 -16.44 -6.27 1.44
C LYS A 88 -15.76 -7.26 0.47
N MET A 89 -15.57 -6.86 -0.77
CA MET A 89 -14.87 -7.66 -1.78
C MET A 89 -13.41 -7.90 -1.38
N TYR A 90 -12.69 -6.87 -0.93
CA TYR A 90 -11.32 -7.03 -0.45
C TYR A 90 -11.24 -7.90 0.80
N CYS A 91 -12.16 -7.75 1.74
CA CYS A 91 -12.21 -8.59 2.94
C CYS A 91 -12.49 -10.05 2.61
N GLN A 92 -13.33 -10.32 1.60
CA GLN A 92 -13.54 -11.68 1.12
C GLN A 92 -12.25 -12.25 0.53
N ARG A 93 -11.54 -11.49 -0.30
CA ARG A 93 -10.26 -11.92 -0.87
C ARG A 93 -9.19 -12.16 0.21
N MET A 94 -9.14 -11.29 1.22
CA MET A 94 -8.29 -11.47 2.40
C MET A 94 -8.63 -12.77 3.16
N GLN A 95 -9.93 -13.08 3.31
CA GLN A 95 -10.39 -14.32 3.95
C GLN A 95 -9.99 -15.57 3.17
N GLU A 96 -10.16 -15.55 1.84
CA GLU A 96 -9.82 -16.66 0.95
C GLU A 96 -8.32 -16.99 1.01
N GLU A 97 -7.48 -15.96 1.09
CA GLU A 97 -6.02 -16.10 1.15
C GLU A 97 -5.46 -16.19 2.58
N ASN A 98 -6.32 -16.17 3.61
CA ASN A 98 -5.95 -16.16 5.03
C ASN A 98 -5.04 -14.99 5.45
N ILE A 99 -5.24 -13.82 4.85
CA ILE A 99 -4.47 -12.61 5.08
C ILE A 99 -5.22 -11.68 6.03
N THR A 100 -4.51 -11.10 7.00
CA THR A 100 -5.12 -10.25 8.03
C THR A 100 -4.86 -8.76 7.84
N ARG A 101 -3.86 -8.38 7.03
CA ARG A 101 -3.44 -6.99 6.80
C ARG A 101 -3.67 -6.54 5.37
N ALA A 102 -4.14 -5.31 5.20
CA ALA A 102 -4.24 -4.69 3.89
C ALA A 102 -4.02 -3.18 3.93
N LEU A 103 -3.35 -2.66 2.91
CA LEU A 103 -3.31 -1.24 2.56
C LEU A 103 -4.31 -0.98 1.42
N ILE A 104 -5.03 0.13 1.48
CA ILE A 104 -5.94 0.57 0.42
C ILE A 104 -5.58 1.98 -0.02
N VAL A 105 -5.06 2.10 -1.24
CA VAL A 105 -4.61 3.37 -1.83
C VAL A 105 -5.78 4.04 -2.57
N VAL A 106 -6.47 4.95 -1.90
CA VAL A 106 -7.68 5.61 -2.43
C VAL A 106 -7.34 6.89 -3.19
N GLN A 107 -8.12 7.23 -4.23
CA GLN A 107 -7.82 8.41 -5.05
C GLN A 107 -8.31 9.71 -4.40
N GLN A 108 -9.58 9.75 -3.97
CA GLN A 108 -10.19 10.92 -3.31
C GLN A 108 -10.62 10.60 -1.87
N GLY A 109 -10.95 9.35 -1.56
CA GLY A 109 -11.33 8.94 -0.22
C GLY A 109 -12.25 7.73 -0.16
N MET A 110 -12.86 7.53 0.99
CA MET A 110 -13.84 6.47 1.26
C MET A 110 -15.18 7.08 1.70
N THR A 111 -16.29 6.36 1.46
CA THR A 111 -17.59 6.72 2.06
C THR A 111 -17.55 6.56 3.58
N PRO A 112 -18.38 7.29 4.36
CA PRO A 112 -18.44 7.09 5.81
C PRO A 112 -18.73 5.65 6.22
N SER A 113 -19.60 4.96 5.47
CA SER A 113 -19.91 3.55 5.69
C SER A 113 -18.72 2.61 5.42
N ALA A 114 -17.91 2.91 4.41
CA ALA A 114 -16.66 2.19 4.17
C ALA A 114 -15.69 2.42 5.33
N LYS A 115 -15.45 3.67 5.73
CA LYS A 115 -14.58 3.99 6.89
C LYS A 115 -15.01 3.28 8.18
N GLN A 116 -16.31 3.26 8.47
CA GLN A 116 -16.84 2.56 9.64
C GLN A 116 -16.55 1.05 9.55
N SER A 117 -16.69 0.45 8.38
CA SER A 117 -16.41 -0.99 8.22
C SER A 117 -14.95 -1.37 8.47
N LEU A 118 -13.98 -0.48 8.20
CA LEU A 118 -12.58 -0.72 8.55
C LEU A 118 -12.40 -0.82 10.08
N VAL A 119 -13.10 0.02 10.84
CA VAL A 119 -13.07 0.01 12.31
C VAL A 119 -13.76 -1.25 12.86
N ASP A 120 -14.91 -1.61 12.30
CA ASP A 120 -15.71 -2.75 12.77
C ASP A 120 -15.01 -4.11 12.53
N MET A 121 -14.07 -4.16 11.58
CA MET A 121 -13.29 -5.36 11.25
C MET A 121 -12.08 -5.57 12.16
N ALA A 122 -11.61 -4.50 12.82
CA ALA A 122 -10.56 -4.59 13.80
C ALA A 122 -11.07 -5.29 15.09
N PRO A 123 -10.22 -6.03 15.82
CA PRO A 123 -8.79 -6.23 15.57
C PRO A 123 -8.48 -7.40 14.61
N LYS A 124 -9.50 -8.12 14.12
CA LYS A 124 -9.29 -9.36 13.34
C LYS A 124 -8.66 -9.09 11.97
N TYR A 125 -9.15 -8.08 11.26
CA TYR A 125 -8.54 -7.60 10.01
C TYR A 125 -8.12 -6.15 10.19
N ILE A 126 -6.90 -5.84 9.79
CA ILE A 126 -6.31 -4.50 9.88
C ILE A 126 -6.25 -3.95 8.47
N LEU A 127 -7.12 -2.98 8.18
CA LEU A 127 -7.16 -2.29 6.90
C LEU A 127 -6.72 -0.84 7.11
N GLU A 128 -5.68 -0.42 6.40
CA GLU A 128 -5.14 0.93 6.44
C GLU A 128 -5.50 1.69 5.15
N GLN A 129 -5.99 2.91 5.29
CA GLN A 129 -6.30 3.78 4.15
C GLN A 129 -5.14 4.75 3.92
N PHE A 130 -4.66 4.84 2.67
CA PHE A 130 -3.75 5.88 2.21
C PHE A 130 -4.39 6.70 1.09
N LEU A 131 -4.29 8.03 1.14
CA LEU A 131 -4.68 8.85 -0.01
C LEU A 131 -3.53 8.86 -1.02
N GLN A 132 -3.82 8.63 -2.30
CA GLN A 132 -2.79 8.57 -3.33
C GLN A 132 -1.94 9.86 -3.42
N GLN A 133 -2.54 11.01 -3.08
CA GLN A 133 -1.86 12.30 -3.06
C GLN A 133 -0.75 12.36 -2.00
N GLU A 134 -0.94 11.68 -0.87
CA GLU A 134 0.04 11.61 0.23
C GLU A 134 1.23 10.73 -0.14
N LEU A 135 1.06 9.80 -1.10
CA LEU A 135 2.06 8.84 -1.53
C LEU A 135 2.91 9.32 -2.72
N LEU A 136 2.61 10.49 -3.30
CA LEU A 136 3.40 11.06 -4.40
C LEU A 136 4.81 11.46 -3.96
N ILE A 137 4.99 11.73 -2.67
CA ILE A 137 6.27 12.11 -2.06
C ILE A 137 6.48 11.22 -0.85
N ASN A 138 7.61 10.53 -0.80
CA ASN A 138 7.97 9.78 0.40
C ASN A 138 8.47 10.75 1.47
N ILE A 139 7.68 10.95 2.52
CA ILE A 139 8.02 11.91 3.59
C ILE A 139 9.22 11.46 4.43
N THR A 140 9.56 10.16 4.45
CA THR A 140 10.72 9.66 5.22
C THR A 140 12.05 10.08 4.60
N GLU A 141 12.06 10.45 3.31
CA GLU A 141 13.24 10.94 2.60
C GLU A 141 13.49 12.45 2.83
N HIS A 142 12.59 13.14 3.54
CA HIS A 142 12.71 14.58 3.79
C HIS A 142 13.80 14.85 4.84
N GLU A 143 14.67 15.84 4.60
CA GLU A 143 15.85 16.15 5.45
C GLU A 143 15.53 16.42 6.93
N LEU A 144 14.32 16.92 7.21
CA LEU A 144 13.84 17.22 8.56
C LEU A 144 13.24 16.02 9.29
N VAL A 145 13.08 14.88 8.63
CA VAL A 145 12.50 13.66 9.20
C VAL A 145 13.66 12.75 9.64
N PRO A 146 13.86 12.54 10.96
CA PRO A 146 14.88 11.61 11.42
C PRO A 146 14.48 10.16 11.11
N GLU A 147 15.43 9.25 11.26
CA GLU A 147 15.17 7.83 11.20
C GLU A 147 14.29 7.39 12.39
N HIS A 148 13.21 6.66 12.10
CA HIS A 148 12.30 6.14 13.12
C HIS A 148 12.36 4.62 13.09
N VAL A 149 12.75 4.01 14.22
CA VAL A 149 12.82 2.55 14.37
C VAL A 149 11.75 2.09 15.37
N VAL A 150 10.93 1.13 14.97
CA VAL A 150 9.93 0.52 15.83
C VAL A 150 10.61 -0.44 16.79
N MET A 151 10.50 -0.18 18.09
CA MET A 151 11.05 -1.07 19.12
C MET A 151 10.16 -2.29 19.33
N THR A 152 10.78 -3.44 19.52
CA THR A 152 10.16 -4.69 19.98
C THR A 152 9.71 -4.59 21.44
N LYS A 153 8.84 -5.52 21.87
CA LYS A 153 8.35 -5.53 23.26
C LYS A 153 9.50 -5.78 24.25
N GLU A 154 10.45 -6.60 23.84
CA GLU A 154 11.66 -6.96 24.57
C GLU A 154 12.55 -5.72 24.75
N GLU A 155 12.82 -4.98 23.68
CA GLU A 155 13.61 -3.74 23.72
C GLU A 155 12.92 -2.66 24.57
N VAL A 156 11.60 -2.52 24.48
CA VAL A 156 10.85 -1.58 25.34
C VAL A 156 10.97 -1.99 26.80
N THR A 157 10.88 -3.28 27.11
CA THR A 157 11.03 -3.78 28.49
C THR A 157 12.43 -3.52 29.03
N GLU A 158 13.47 -3.74 28.22
CA GLU A 158 14.85 -3.43 28.59
C GLU A 158 15.06 -1.93 28.79
N LEU A 159 14.54 -1.10 27.90
CA LEU A 159 14.64 0.36 28.00
C LEU A 159 14.00 0.89 29.28
N LEU A 160 12.82 0.38 29.64
CA LEU A 160 12.11 0.77 30.86
C LEU A 160 12.74 0.23 32.15
N ALA A 161 13.58 -0.80 32.05
CA ALA A 161 14.30 -1.37 33.18
C ALA A 161 15.63 -0.65 33.48
N ARG A 162 16.07 0.27 32.61
CA ARG A 162 17.26 1.12 32.80
C ARG A 162 16.91 2.41 33.53
#